data_AF-A0A4Z1JT67-F1
#
_entry.id   AF-A0A4Z1JT67-F1
#
_cell.length_a   1.000
_cell.length_b   1.000
_cell.length_c   1.000
_cell.angle_alpha   90.00
_cell.angle_beta   90.00
_cell.angle_gamma   90.00
#
_symmetry.space_group_name_H-M   'P 1'
#
loop_
_entity.id
_entity.type
_entity.pdbx_description
1 polymer ?
#
loop_
_entity_poly.entity_id
_entity_poly.type
_entity_poly.pdbx_seq_one_letter_code
_entity_poly.pdbx_strand_id
1 'polypeptide(L)'
;MAKQDEECRESQDSVLSEEFAELKGDINPSRRTFTTTKYLLIFGVMTILLFASILSVFSYTQRVLENKLSRPEPPDHTFCGRTPADAVKNGCHFEPMLSSWVPEACYFTDEDDYDVFDDLPWYSDPFLRQPLNTTEMMNVRAGNYGHVYTTWAYHDEHCLYTWRKLAMAMEKRLPMVDTKTADEEHSQHCARVTRNYVREDGQEKIADLKTLGLKVTLTYFGCVNLF
;
A
#
# COMPACT_ATOMS: atom_id res chain seq x y z
N MET A 1 14.61 7.97 -111.00
CA MET A 1 13.95 9.00 -110.17
C MET A 1 13.59 8.48 -108.77
N ALA A 2 14.25 7.44 -108.25
CA ALA A 2 13.92 6.84 -106.93
C ALA A 2 15.10 6.87 -105.94
N LYS A 3 16.27 7.40 -106.35
CA LYS A 3 17.49 7.44 -105.51
C LYS A 3 17.43 8.54 -104.44
N GLN A 4 16.45 9.43 -104.52
CA GLN A 4 16.33 10.62 -103.67
C GLN A 4 15.33 10.44 -102.53
N ASP A 5 14.50 9.39 -102.57
CA ASP A 5 13.48 9.14 -101.57
C ASP A 5 13.99 8.20 -100.44
N GLU A 6 15.00 7.39 -100.73
CA GLU A 6 15.55 6.41 -99.77
C GLU A 6 16.46 7.07 -98.71
N GLU A 7 17.20 8.12 -99.10
CA GLU A 7 18.14 8.83 -98.23
C GLU A 7 17.44 9.73 -97.19
N CYS A 8 16.24 10.23 -97.50
CA CYS A 8 15.48 11.07 -96.57
C CYS A 8 14.88 10.27 -95.41
N ARG A 9 14.50 9.01 -95.66
CA ARG A 9 13.87 8.11 -94.69
C ARG A 9 14.87 7.59 -93.64
N GLU A 10 16.10 7.33 -94.04
CA GLU A 10 17.15 6.83 -93.13
C GLU A 10 17.58 7.88 -92.09
N SER A 11 17.56 9.17 -92.46
CA SER A 11 17.89 10.26 -91.53
C SER A 11 16.84 10.48 -90.43
N GLN A 12 15.59 10.09 -90.67
CA GLN A 12 14.49 10.33 -89.73
C GLN A 12 14.37 9.20 -88.70
N ASP A 13 14.75 7.97 -89.06
CA ASP A 13 14.82 6.83 -88.13
C ASP A 13 15.95 6.99 -87.10
N SER A 14 17.08 7.63 -87.47
CA SER A 14 18.20 7.83 -86.54
C SER A 14 17.87 8.85 -85.45
N VAL A 15 17.23 9.96 -85.81
CA VAL A 15 16.82 11.02 -84.85
C VAL A 15 15.74 10.50 -83.88
N LEU A 16 14.78 9.72 -84.37
CA LEU A 16 13.81 9.03 -83.51
C LEU A 16 14.48 8.04 -82.56
N SER A 17 15.53 7.35 -83.00
CA SER A 17 16.24 6.37 -82.16
C SER A 17 17.03 7.04 -81.01
N GLU A 18 17.58 8.23 -81.23
CA GLU A 18 18.30 9.00 -80.21
C GLU A 18 17.33 9.61 -79.18
N GLU A 19 16.20 10.17 -79.61
CA GLU A 19 15.19 10.72 -78.69
C GLU A 19 14.57 9.62 -77.81
N PHE A 20 14.34 8.43 -78.38
CA PHE A 20 13.91 7.24 -77.62
C PHE A 20 14.99 6.70 -76.66
N ALA A 21 16.27 6.89 -76.98
CA ALA A 21 17.38 6.47 -76.11
C ALA A 21 17.54 7.41 -74.89
N GLU A 22 17.36 8.72 -75.08
CA GLU A 22 17.36 9.69 -73.98
C GLU A 22 16.18 9.46 -73.02
N LEU A 23 14.96 9.22 -73.54
CA LEU A 23 13.78 8.93 -72.72
C LEU A 23 13.90 7.65 -71.88
N LYS A 24 14.76 6.71 -72.29
CA LYS A 24 14.98 5.44 -71.57
C LYS A 24 16.06 5.56 -70.49
N GLY A 25 16.90 6.60 -70.53
CA GLY A 25 17.97 6.85 -69.56
C GLY A 25 17.48 7.27 -68.17
N ASP A 26 16.30 7.89 -68.09
CA ASP A 26 15.84 8.56 -66.86
C ASP A 26 14.85 7.76 -66.00
N ILE A 27 14.45 6.55 -66.41
CA ILE A 27 13.56 5.72 -65.58
C ILE A 27 14.39 4.71 -64.80
N ASN A 28 14.86 5.12 -63.62
CA ASN A 28 15.38 4.23 -62.60
C ASN A 28 14.26 3.80 -61.61
N PRO A 29 13.69 2.58 -61.71
CA PRO A 29 12.65 2.11 -60.81
C PRO A 29 13.15 1.62 -59.43
N SER A 30 14.42 1.81 -59.07
CA SER A 30 15.03 1.13 -57.92
C SER A 30 14.92 1.84 -56.56
N ARG A 31 14.34 3.05 -56.47
CA ARG A 31 14.38 3.85 -55.21
C ARG A 31 13.15 3.76 -54.30
N ARG A 32 12.05 3.10 -54.71
CA ARG A 32 10.76 3.14 -53.99
C ARG A 32 10.47 1.92 -53.08
N THR A 33 11.16 0.79 -53.26
CA THR A 33 10.94 -0.44 -52.47
C THR A 33 11.72 -0.45 -51.16
N PHE A 34 12.85 0.26 -51.09
CA PHE A 34 13.74 0.22 -49.94
C PHE A 34 13.21 0.98 -48.71
N THR A 35 12.37 2.00 -48.91
CA THR A 35 11.77 2.78 -47.82
C THR A 35 10.57 2.07 -47.18
N THR A 36 9.71 1.45 -47.98
CA THR A 36 8.53 0.71 -47.48
C THR A 36 8.91 -0.53 -46.67
N THR A 37 9.93 -1.30 -47.09
CA THR A 37 10.41 -2.46 -46.31
C THR A 37 10.96 -2.05 -44.94
N LYS A 38 11.65 -0.90 -44.84
CA LYS A 38 12.15 -0.38 -43.55
C LYS A 38 11.02 -0.01 -42.60
N TYR A 39 9.97 0.67 -43.08
CA TYR A 39 8.83 1.02 -42.24
C TYR A 39 8.02 -0.20 -41.79
N LEU A 40 7.91 -1.24 -42.62
CA LEU A 40 7.29 -2.52 -42.24
C LEU A 40 8.08 -3.25 -41.14
N LEU A 41 9.42 -3.24 -41.23
CA LEU A 41 10.27 -3.81 -40.19
C LEU A 41 10.19 -3.03 -38.88
N ILE A 42 10.21 -1.69 -38.94
CA ILE A 42 10.06 -0.84 -37.74
C ILE A 42 8.69 -1.04 -37.11
N PHE A 43 7.62 -1.06 -37.90
CA PHE A 43 6.27 -1.31 -37.40
C PHE A 43 6.17 -2.70 -36.75
N GLY A 44 6.75 -3.73 -37.37
CA GLY A 44 6.83 -5.07 -36.78
C GLY A 44 7.60 -5.12 -35.47
N VAL A 45 8.74 -4.43 -35.36
CA VAL A 45 9.50 -4.35 -34.09
C VAL A 45 8.69 -3.60 -33.03
N MET A 46 8.04 -2.48 -33.38
CA MET A 46 7.23 -1.71 -32.45
C MET A 46 6.01 -2.50 -31.96
N THR A 47 5.34 -3.27 -32.82
CA THR A 47 4.23 -4.13 -32.38
C THR A 47 4.72 -5.23 -31.45
N ILE A 48 5.86 -5.88 -31.74
CA ILE A 48 6.45 -6.89 -30.85
C ILE A 48 6.78 -6.28 -29.47
N LEU A 49 7.38 -5.09 -29.43
CA LEU A 49 7.71 -4.41 -28.17
C LEU A 49 6.45 -4.04 -27.37
N LEU A 50 5.39 -3.57 -28.04
CA LEU A 50 4.11 -3.29 -27.40
C LEU A 50 3.48 -4.55 -26.82
N PHE A 51 3.43 -5.64 -27.59
CA PHE A 51 2.92 -6.93 -27.12
C PHE A 51 3.73 -7.47 -25.93
N ALA A 52 5.05 -7.38 -25.98
CA ALA A 52 5.91 -7.79 -24.87
C ALA A 52 5.66 -6.95 -23.60
N SER A 53 5.46 -5.64 -23.75
CA SER A 53 5.14 -4.75 -22.63
C SER A 53 3.79 -5.09 -21.99
N ILE A 54 2.76 -5.34 -22.81
CA ILE A 54 1.42 -5.72 -22.33
C ILE A 54 1.47 -7.07 -21.62
N LEU A 55 2.19 -8.04 -22.18
CA LEU A 55 2.34 -9.36 -21.57
C LEU A 55 3.10 -9.27 -20.24
N SER A 56 4.10 -8.40 -20.13
CA SER A 56 4.82 -8.14 -18.88
C SER A 56 3.92 -7.49 -17.83
N VAL A 57 3.14 -6.48 -18.20
CA VAL A 57 2.19 -5.83 -17.29
C VAL A 57 1.12 -6.83 -16.83
N PHE A 58 0.56 -7.60 -17.75
CA PHE A 58 -0.42 -8.64 -17.43
C PHE A 58 0.16 -9.73 -16.52
N SER A 59 1.37 -10.20 -16.80
CA SER A 59 2.05 -11.18 -15.93
C SER A 59 2.34 -10.60 -14.54
N TYR A 60 2.70 -9.31 -14.47
CA TYR A 60 2.90 -8.61 -13.20
C TYR A 60 1.60 -8.46 -12.42
N THR A 61 0.50 -8.06 -13.06
CA THR A 61 -0.81 -7.92 -12.39
C THR A 61 -1.37 -9.26 -11.93
N GLN A 62 -1.21 -10.32 -12.73
CA GLN A 62 -1.55 -11.69 -12.33
C GLN A 62 -0.73 -12.12 -11.11
N ARG A 63 0.59 -11.91 -11.08
CA ARG A 63 1.42 -12.21 -9.90
C ARG A 63 1.02 -11.41 -8.66
N VAL A 64 0.65 -10.14 -8.81
CA VAL A 64 0.15 -9.33 -7.69
C VAL A 64 -1.20 -9.86 -7.17
N LEU A 65 -2.10 -10.26 -8.07
CA LEU A 65 -3.39 -10.83 -7.72
C LEU A 65 -3.24 -12.22 -7.07
N GLU A 66 -2.39 -13.07 -7.63
CA GLU A 66 -2.01 -14.36 -7.06
C GLU A 66 -1.41 -14.15 -5.68
N ASN A 67 -0.44 -13.26 -5.49
CA ASN A 67 0.12 -12.96 -4.16
C ASN A 67 -0.91 -12.40 -3.15
N LYS A 68 -1.95 -11.70 -3.63
CA LYS A 68 -3.07 -11.24 -2.78
C LYS A 68 -3.98 -12.40 -2.37
N LEU A 69 -4.22 -13.35 -3.28
CA LEU A 69 -5.10 -14.51 -3.09
C LEU A 69 -4.39 -15.70 -2.43
N SER A 70 -3.07 -15.81 -2.57
CA SER A 70 -2.21 -16.88 -2.08
C SER A 70 -1.53 -16.52 -0.77
N ARG A 71 -1.77 -15.32 -0.21
CA ARG A 71 -1.40 -15.01 1.17
C ARG A 71 -2.12 -16.06 2.03
N PRO A 72 -1.40 -16.98 2.67
CA PRO A 72 -2.03 -17.97 3.53
C PRO A 72 -2.88 -17.22 4.54
N GLU A 73 -4.11 -17.68 4.74
CA GLU A 73 -4.87 -17.27 5.91
C GLU A 73 -3.94 -17.49 7.12
N PRO A 74 -3.65 -16.45 7.93
CA PRO A 74 -2.90 -16.66 9.17
C PRO A 74 -3.56 -17.82 9.92
N PRO A 75 -2.80 -18.62 10.70
CA PRO A 75 -3.39 -19.68 11.49
C PRO A 75 -4.64 -19.12 12.17
N ASP A 76 -5.77 -19.82 12.02
CA ASP A 76 -7.17 -19.37 12.23
C ASP A 76 -7.42 -18.65 13.58
N HIS A 77 -6.45 -18.71 14.50
CA HIS A 77 -6.48 -18.15 15.85
C HIS A 77 -5.51 -16.98 16.08
N THR A 78 -4.86 -16.44 15.04
CA THR A 78 -3.82 -15.38 15.16
C THR A 78 -4.17 -14.08 14.43
N PHE A 79 -5.39 -13.98 13.87
CA PHE A 79 -5.81 -12.80 13.12
C PHE A 79 -7.30 -12.48 13.27
N CYS A 80 -7.62 -11.21 13.55
CA CYS A 80 -8.97 -10.74 13.83
C CYS A 80 -9.74 -10.17 12.63
N GLY A 81 -9.20 -10.22 11.42
CA GLY A 81 -9.82 -9.53 10.30
C GLY A 81 -9.56 -8.02 10.31
N ARG A 82 -10.49 -7.25 9.74
CA ARG A 82 -10.35 -5.78 9.60
C ARG A 82 -11.59 -5.01 10.01
N THR A 83 -12.60 -5.70 10.51
CA THR A 83 -13.85 -5.11 10.99
C THR A 83 -14.22 -5.73 12.34
N PRO A 84 -15.03 -5.06 13.18
CA PRO A 84 -15.48 -5.65 14.44
C PRO A 84 -16.27 -6.94 14.21
N ALA A 85 -17.02 -7.01 13.10
CA ALA A 85 -17.75 -8.21 12.71
C ALA A 85 -16.83 -9.40 12.39
N ASP A 86 -15.72 -9.16 11.67
CA ASP A 86 -14.73 -10.21 11.43
C ASP A 86 -14.06 -10.66 12.73
N ALA A 87 -13.74 -9.71 13.61
CA ALA A 87 -13.08 -10.00 14.88
C ALA A 87 -13.94 -10.87 15.79
N VAL A 88 -15.23 -10.55 15.92
CA VAL A 88 -16.20 -11.38 16.64
C VAL A 88 -16.33 -12.75 16.00
N LYS A 89 -16.42 -12.82 14.66
CA LYS A 89 -16.52 -14.09 13.93
C LYS A 89 -15.28 -14.99 14.15
N ASN A 90 -14.10 -14.39 14.26
CA ASN A 90 -12.83 -15.09 14.46
C ASN A 90 -12.50 -15.34 15.94
N GLY A 91 -13.43 -15.04 16.87
CA GLY A 91 -13.23 -15.28 18.30
C GLY A 91 -12.17 -14.38 18.94
N CYS A 92 -11.99 -13.17 18.41
CA CYS A 92 -11.11 -12.19 19.02
C CYS A 92 -11.77 -11.45 20.18
N HIS A 93 -10.91 -10.91 21.05
CA HIS A 93 -11.29 -10.15 22.22
C HIS A 93 -10.94 -8.68 22.01
N PHE A 94 -11.89 -7.79 22.29
CA PHE A 94 -11.61 -6.36 22.28
C PHE A 94 -10.88 -5.99 23.56
N GLU A 95 -9.70 -5.38 23.41
CA GLU A 95 -8.86 -4.99 24.53
C GLU A 95 -8.82 -3.45 24.65
N PRO A 96 -9.46 -2.86 25.69
CA PRO A 96 -9.62 -1.42 25.81
C PRO A 96 -8.30 -0.65 25.84
N MET A 97 -7.33 -1.12 26.65
CA MET A 97 -6.02 -0.47 26.78
C MET A 97 -5.20 -0.49 25.50
N LEU A 98 -5.48 -1.40 24.58
CA LEU A 98 -4.82 -1.45 23.27
C LEU A 98 -5.65 -0.77 22.17
N SER A 99 -6.91 -0.43 22.43
CA SER A 99 -7.87 0.00 21.41
C SER A 99 -7.82 -0.92 20.18
N SER A 100 -7.81 -2.24 20.43
CA SER A 100 -7.57 -3.24 19.41
C SER A 100 -8.33 -4.53 19.66
N TRP A 101 -8.70 -5.20 18.58
CA TRP A 101 -9.12 -6.60 18.64
C TRP A 101 -7.88 -7.50 18.63
N VAL A 102 -7.78 -8.37 19.62
CA VAL A 102 -6.65 -9.28 19.86
C VAL A 102 -7.11 -10.73 19.71
N PRO A 103 -6.37 -11.59 18.98
CA PRO A 103 -6.74 -12.99 18.85
C PRO A 103 -6.64 -13.74 20.17
N GLU A 104 -7.54 -14.70 20.39
CA GLU A 104 -7.58 -15.50 21.62
C GLU A 104 -6.24 -16.16 21.95
N ALA A 105 -5.46 -16.56 20.94
CA ALA A 105 -4.17 -17.21 21.13
C ALA A 105 -3.11 -16.35 21.85
N CYS A 106 -3.27 -15.03 21.86
CA CYS A 106 -2.39 -14.09 22.56
C CYS A 106 -3.15 -13.07 23.42
N TYR A 107 -4.44 -13.30 23.67
CA TYR A 107 -5.23 -12.46 24.56
C TYR A 107 -5.00 -12.87 26.02
N PHE A 108 -4.59 -11.91 26.83
CA PHE A 108 -4.50 -12.03 28.28
C PHE A 108 -4.45 -10.62 28.87
N THR A 109 -5.09 -10.39 29.99
CA THR A 109 -5.05 -9.10 30.67
C THR A 109 -4.48 -9.27 32.08
N ASP A 110 -4.08 -8.16 32.69
CA ASP A 110 -4.03 -8.09 34.14
C ASP A 110 -5.48 -8.08 34.67
N GLU A 111 -5.68 -8.64 35.86
CA GLU A 111 -6.99 -8.67 36.53
C GLU A 111 -7.24 -7.38 37.35
N ASP A 112 -6.48 -6.31 37.10
CA ASP A 112 -6.56 -5.09 37.90
C ASP A 112 -7.83 -4.27 37.56
N ASP A 113 -8.35 -3.58 38.58
CA ASP A 113 -9.56 -2.73 38.61
C ASP A 113 -9.56 -1.49 37.68
N TYR A 114 -8.72 -1.45 36.64
CA TYR A 114 -8.62 -0.28 35.76
C TYR A 114 -9.58 -0.38 34.56
N ASP A 115 -10.62 0.47 34.54
CA ASP A 115 -11.52 0.62 33.39
C ASP A 115 -11.26 1.98 32.72
N VAL A 116 -10.47 1.94 31.65
CA VAL A 116 -10.11 3.12 30.85
C VAL A 116 -11.32 3.93 30.34
N PHE A 117 -12.50 3.32 30.27
CA PHE A 117 -13.72 4.00 29.84
C PHE A 117 -14.48 4.68 30.98
N ASP A 118 -14.19 4.34 32.24
CA ASP A 118 -14.69 5.04 33.43
C ASP A 118 -13.67 6.06 33.95
N ASP A 119 -12.37 5.76 33.82
CA ASP A 119 -11.30 6.57 34.39
C ASP A 119 -10.92 7.79 33.51
N LEU A 120 -11.25 7.75 32.21
CA LEU A 120 -10.94 8.84 31.27
C LEU A 120 -12.18 9.35 30.53
N PRO A 121 -12.25 10.67 30.24
CA PRO A 121 -13.32 11.22 29.42
C PRO A 121 -13.08 10.99 27.92
N TRP A 122 -14.16 10.70 27.18
CA TRP A 122 -14.11 10.40 25.75
C TRP A 122 -14.99 11.35 24.94
N TYR A 123 -14.52 11.72 23.75
CA TYR A 123 -15.07 12.80 22.94
C TYR A 123 -15.16 12.40 21.46
N SER A 124 -16.08 13.03 20.74
CA SER A 124 -16.20 12.89 19.29
C SER A 124 -15.31 13.86 18.51
N ASP A 125 -14.76 14.88 19.17
CA ASP A 125 -13.99 15.96 18.54
C ASP A 125 -12.57 16.11 19.11
N PRO A 126 -11.60 16.56 18.28
CA PRO A 126 -10.20 16.73 18.70
C PRO A 126 -9.97 17.88 19.68
N PHE A 127 -10.95 18.76 19.91
CA PHE A 127 -10.82 19.86 20.88
C PHE A 127 -11.38 19.50 22.26
N LEU A 128 -11.82 18.25 22.47
CA LEU A 128 -12.36 17.75 23.73
C LEU A 128 -13.58 18.57 24.24
N ARG A 129 -14.47 18.96 23.32
CA ARG A 129 -15.64 19.82 23.63
C ARG A 129 -16.97 19.08 23.57
N GLN A 130 -17.03 17.96 22.88
CA GLN A 130 -18.23 17.16 22.64
C GLN A 130 -18.02 15.77 23.25
N PRO A 131 -18.39 15.59 24.54
CA PRO A 131 -18.37 14.29 25.18
C PRO A 131 -19.24 13.31 24.41
N LEU A 132 -18.82 12.05 24.35
CA LEU A 132 -19.62 10.99 23.77
C LEU A 132 -20.91 10.80 24.59
N ASN A 133 -22.03 10.63 23.89
CA ASN A 133 -23.28 10.26 24.53
C ASN A 133 -23.29 8.79 24.94
N THR A 134 -24.32 8.36 25.69
CA THR A 134 -24.41 6.99 26.21
C THR A 134 -24.33 5.93 25.10
N THR A 135 -25.02 6.12 23.98
CA THR A 135 -25.02 5.16 22.86
C THR A 135 -23.66 5.08 22.19
N GLU A 136 -22.98 6.22 22.01
CA GLU A 136 -21.62 6.27 21.47
C GLU A 136 -20.63 5.55 22.41
N MET A 137 -20.71 5.81 23.72
CA MET A 137 -19.89 5.12 24.72
C MET A 137 -20.12 3.61 24.72
N MET A 138 -21.37 3.15 24.58
CA MET A 138 -21.67 1.71 24.45
C MET A 138 -20.97 1.10 23.23
N ASN A 139 -20.99 1.79 22.09
CA ASN A 139 -20.28 1.33 20.88
C ASN A 139 -18.77 1.28 21.08
N VAL A 140 -18.19 2.27 21.77
CA VAL A 140 -16.75 2.30 22.08
C VAL A 140 -16.35 1.14 22.98
N ARG A 141 -17.10 0.89 24.07
CA ARG A 141 -16.88 -0.23 24.98
C ARG A 141 -17.00 -1.59 24.29
N ALA A 142 -17.87 -1.68 23.29
CA ALA A 142 -18.04 -2.88 22.47
C ALA A 142 -17.01 -3.04 21.35
N GLY A 143 -16.01 -2.15 21.23
CA GLY A 143 -15.04 -2.21 20.14
C GLY A 143 -15.64 -1.95 18.76
N ASN A 144 -16.76 -1.21 18.69
CA ASN A 144 -17.52 -0.92 17.47
C ASN A 144 -17.46 0.57 17.09
N TYR A 145 -16.27 1.06 16.77
CA TYR A 145 -16.04 2.46 16.42
C TYR A 145 -14.87 2.57 15.42
N GLY A 146 -14.79 3.68 14.69
CA GLY A 146 -13.64 3.97 13.84
C GLY A 146 -12.51 4.65 14.62
N HIS A 147 -12.85 5.75 15.28
CA HIS A 147 -11.95 6.50 16.14
C HIS A 147 -12.75 7.37 17.10
N VAL A 148 -12.11 7.76 18.19
CA VAL A 148 -12.60 8.67 19.24
C VAL A 148 -11.44 9.52 19.75
N TYR A 149 -11.73 10.53 20.55
CA TYR A 149 -10.72 11.39 21.16
C TYR A 149 -10.77 11.30 22.68
N THR A 150 -9.61 11.35 23.33
CA THR A 150 -9.49 11.41 24.80
C THR A 150 -8.28 12.25 25.18
N THR A 151 -7.98 12.33 26.47
CA THR A 151 -6.80 13.03 26.97
C THR A 151 -5.53 12.25 26.67
N TRP A 152 -4.38 12.92 26.73
CA TRP A 152 -3.08 12.25 26.56
C TRP A 152 -2.73 11.28 27.71
N ALA A 153 -3.50 11.26 28.81
CA ALA A 153 -3.33 10.25 29.87
C ALA A 153 -3.49 8.82 29.32
N TYR A 154 -4.43 8.61 28.39
CA TYR A 154 -4.60 7.31 27.71
C TYR A 154 -3.31 6.83 27.05
N HIS A 155 -2.60 7.72 26.35
CA HIS A 155 -1.34 7.37 25.69
C HIS A 155 -0.29 6.93 26.72
N ASP A 156 -0.14 7.71 27.80
CA ASP A 156 0.87 7.45 28.82
C ASP A 156 0.59 6.12 29.55
N GLU A 157 -0.68 5.84 29.85
CA GLU A 157 -1.14 4.58 30.44
C GLU A 157 -1.03 3.40 29.47
N HIS A 158 -1.40 3.57 28.20
CA HIS A 158 -1.21 2.56 27.15
C HIS A 158 0.25 2.11 27.05
N CYS A 159 1.19 3.07 27.05
CA CYS A 159 2.61 2.78 27.00
C CYS A 159 3.04 1.91 28.19
N LEU A 160 2.72 2.32 29.41
CA LEU A 160 3.08 1.56 30.62
C LEU A 160 2.38 0.20 30.69
N TYR A 161 1.13 0.14 30.24
CA TYR A 161 0.36 -1.10 30.12
C TYR A 161 1.07 -2.11 29.21
N THR A 162 1.50 -1.71 28.00
CA THR A 162 2.18 -2.64 27.09
C THR A 162 3.47 -3.21 27.66
N TRP A 163 4.24 -2.42 28.42
CA TRP A 163 5.43 -2.92 29.11
C TRP A 163 5.10 -3.90 30.22
N ARG A 164 4.08 -3.60 31.04
CA ARG A 164 3.59 -4.51 32.07
C ARG A 164 3.10 -5.82 31.45
N LYS A 165 2.33 -5.74 30.37
CA LYS A 165 1.83 -6.88 29.61
C LYS A 165 2.96 -7.76 29.07
N LEU A 166 4.00 -7.16 28.50
CA LEU A 166 5.19 -7.91 28.06
C LEU A 166 5.91 -8.61 29.24
N ALA A 167 6.10 -7.91 30.35
CA ALA A 167 6.70 -8.49 31.56
C ALA A 167 5.86 -9.66 32.10
N MET A 168 4.53 -9.53 32.12
CA MET A 168 3.63 -10.61 32.51
C MET A 168 3.74 -11.82 31.57
N ALA A 169 3.83 -11.59 30.26
CA ALA A 169 3.99 -12.66 29.27
C ALA A 169 5.28 -13.45 29.49
N MET A 170 6.38 -12.75 29.80
CA MET A 170 7.68 -13.35 30.14
C MET A 170 7.61 -14.18 31.42
N GLU A 171 7.06 -13.61 32.49
CA GLU A 171 6.94 -14.28 33.79
C GLU A 171 6.10 -15.55 33.69
N LYS A 172 4.94 -15.46 33.02
CA LYS A 172 4.02 -16.59 32.82
C LYS A 172 4.49 -17.56 31.74
N ARG A 173 5.59 -17.27 31.04
CA ARG A 173 6.10 -18.02 29.87
C ARG A 173 5.01 -18.27 28.84
N LEU A 174 4.23 -17.23 28.53
CA LEU A 174 3.20 -17.33 27.50
C LEU A 174 3.88 -17.55 26.14
N PRO A 175 3.30 -18.41 25.28
CA PRO A 175 3.91 -18.73 23.99
C PRO A 175 3.86 -17.55 23.02
N MET A 176 2.83 -16.71 23.14
CA MET A 176 2.56 -15.61 22.21
C MET A 176 2.12 -14.34 22.93
N VAL A 177 2.33 -13.21 22.27
CA VAL A 177 1.83 -11.89 22.67
C VAL A 177 1.34 -11.12 21.44
N ASP A 178 0.53 -10.09 21.64
CA ASP A 178 0.06 -9.26 20.54
C ASP A 178 1.20 -8.49 19.86
N THR A 179 1.02 -8.19 18.58
CA THR A 179 2.03 -7.51 17.75
C THR A 179 2.46 -6.14 18.28
N LYS A 180 1.60 -5.42 19.02
CA LYS A 180 1.91 -4.06 19.48
C LYS A 180 2.75 -4.07 20.75
N THR A 181 2.48 -5.03 21.63
CA THR A 181 3.26 -5.28 22.85
C THR A 181 4.65 -5.84 22.53
N ALA A 182 4.78 -6.70 21.51
CA ALA A 182 6.08 -7.21 21.06
C ALA A 182 6.89 -6.22 20.21
N ASP A 183 6.30 -5.12 19.75
CA ASP A 183 6.96 -4.21 18.83
C ASP A 183 8.09 -3.43 19.53
N GLU A 184 9.32 -3.66 19.07
CA GLU A 184 10.51 -3.04 19.64
C GLU A 184 10.49 -1.52 19.42
N GLU A 185 10.12 -1.07 18.22
CA GLU A 185 10.07 0.35 17.89
C GLU A 185 9.09 1.09 18.80
N HIS A 186 7.90 0.51 19.02
CA HIS A 186 6.92 1.01 19.96
C HIS A 186 7.48 1.04 21.38
N SER A 187 8.15 -0.03 21.83
CA SER A 187 8.77 -0.09 23.16
C SER A 187 9.83 0.98 23.36
N GLN A 188 10.67 1.23 22.35
CA GLN A 188 11.68 2.29 22.36
C GLN A 188 11.07 3.69 22.34
N HIS A 189 9.95 3.88 21.61
CA HIS A 189 9.19 5.12 21.63
C HIS A 189 8.68 5.42 23.03
N CYS A 190 8.03 4.43 23.67
CA CYS A 190 7.54 4.53 25.04
C CYS A 190 8.68 4.94 25.99
N ALA A 191 9.84 4.26 25.92
CA ALA A 191 10.99 4.56 26.77
C ALA A 191 11.47 5.99 26.66
N ARG A 192 11.49 6.51 25.43
CA ARG A 192 11.92 7.88 25.15
C ARG A 192 10.94 8.91 25.70
N VAL A 193 9.64 8.65 25.55
CA VAL A 193 8.57 9.51 26.06
C VAL A 193 8.59 9.52 27.58
N THR A 194 8.64 8.36 28.24
CA THR A 194 8.73 8.25 29.71
C THR A 194 9.97 8.98 30.24
N ARG A 195 11.13 8.82 29.58
CA ARG A 195 12.34 9.56 29.96
C ARG A 195 12.15 11.07 29.89
N ASN A 196 11.44 11.57 28.88
CA ASN A 196 11.21 13.01 28.73
C ASN A 196 10.24 13.56 29.80
N TYR A 197 9.32 12.76 30.34
CA TYR A 197 8.49 13.16 31.48
C TYR A 197 9.29 13.29 32.79
N VAL A 198 10.26 12.41 33.00
CA VAL A 198 11.05 12.37 34.25
C VAL A 198 12.09 13.49 34.29
N ARG A 199 12.50 14.03 33.13
CA ARG A 199 13.44 15.15 33.06
C ARG A 199 12.70 16.49 33.01
N GLU A 200 13.12 17.44 33.86
CA GLU A 200 12.56 18.80 33.90
C GLU A 200 12.60 19.49 32.52
N ASP A 201 13.70 19.33 31.77
CA ASP A 201 13.90 19.90 30.43
C ASP A 201 13.02 19.27 29.32
N GLY A 202 12.41 18.11 29.61
CA GLY A 202 11.51 17.40 28.69
C GLY A 202 10.04 17.77 28.87
N GLN A 203 9.65 18.22 30.07
CA GLN A 203 8.25 18.51 30.40
C GLN A 203 7.70 19.72 29.62
N GLU A 204 8.48 20.80 29.50
CA GLU A 204 8.08 21.99 28.75
C GLU A 204 7.80 21.65 27.27
N LYS A 205 8.66 20.84 26.64
CA LYS A 205 8.49 20.43 25.23
C LYS A 205 7.26 19.56 24.99
N ILE A 206 6.83 18.78 25.99
CA ILE A 206 5.65 17.94 25.89
C ILE A 206 4.38 18.80 25.97
N ALA A 207 4.37 19.82 26.82
CA ALA A 207 3.22 20.73 26.97
C ALA A 207 2.88 21.45 25.65
N ASP A 208 3.89 21.85 24.88
CA ASP A 208 3.71 22.53 23.59
C ASP A 208 3.09 21.63 22.50
N LEU A 209 3.22 20.30 22.64
CA LEU A 209 2.73 19.34 21.65
C LEU A 209 1.27 18.91 21.90
N LYS A 210 0.72 19.14 23.10
CA LYS A 210 -0.60 18.65 23.54
C LYS A 210 -1.72 19.69 23.39
N THR A 211 -1.80 20.36 22.23
CA THR A 211 -2.86 21.36 21.97
C THR A 211 -4.20 20.77 21.51
N LEU A 212 -4.21 19.49 21.11
CA LEU A 212 -5.39 18.72 20.73
C LEU A 212 -5.49 17.44 21.56
N GLY A 213 -6.73 16.94 21.66
CA GLY A 213 -7.04 15.61 22.17
C GLY A 213 -6.33 14.50 21.40
N LEU A 214 -5.99 13.44 22.11
CA LEU A 214 -5.40 12.24 21.52
C LEU A 214 -6.46 11.51 20.71
N LYS A 215 -6.18 11.28 19.43
CA LYS A 215 -7.01 10.41 18.58
C LYS A 215 -6.71 8.95 18.86
N VAL A 216 -7.69 8.22 19.36
CA VAL A 216 -7.64 6.77 19.56
C VAL A 216 -8.41 6.10 18.42
N THR A 217 -7.74 5.24 17.67
CA THR A 217 -8.31 4.57 16.49
C THR A 217 -8.41 3.09 16.77
N LEU A 218 -9.55 2.48 16.43
CA LEU A 218 -9.72 1.03 16.57
C LEU A 218 -8.75 0.30 15.62
N THR A 219 -8.02 -0.67 16.17
CA THR A 219 -7.05 -1.48 15.43
C THR A 219 -7.34 -2.98 15.55
N TYR A 220 -6.55 -3.78 14.85
CA TYR A 220 -6.67 -5.25 14.81
C TYR A 220 -5.25 -5.80 14.85
N PHE A 221 -4.88 -6.44 15.95
CA PHE A 221 -3.54 -7.00 16.13
C PHE A 221 -3.50 -8.47 15.77
N GLY A 222 -2.29 -8.94 15.47
CA GLY A 222 -2.00 -10.36 15.35
C GLY A 222 -1.23 -10.86 16.57
N CYS A 223 -0.88 -12.13 16.55
CA CYS A 223 -0.01 -12.73 17.56
C CYS A 223 1.40 -12.97 17.01
N VAL A 224 2.40 -12.86 17.88
CA VAL A 224 3.78 -13.27 17.60
C VAL A 224 4.29 -14.19 18.69
N ASN A 225 5.15 -15.15 18.31
CA ASN A 225 5.79 -16.06 19.27
C ASN A 225 6.87 -15.33 20.06
N LEU A 226 6.95 -15.64 21.35
CA LEU A 226 7.98 -15.12 22.26
C LEU A 226 9.23 -16.01 22.35
N PHE A 227 9.11 -17.29 21.97
CA PHE A 227 10.16 -18.31 22.09
C PHE A 227 10.22 -19.21 20.85
#